data_AF-A0A832YZ02-F1
#
_entry.id   AF-A0A832YZ02-F1
#
_cell.length_a   1.000
_cell.length_b   1.000
_cell.length_c   1.000
_cell.angle_alpha   90.00
_cell.angle_beta   90.00
_cell.angle_gamma   90.00
#
_symmetry.space_group_name_H-M   'P 1'
#
loop_
_entity.id
_entity.type
_entity.pdbx_description
1 polymer ?
#
loop_
_entity_poly.entity_id
_entity_poly.type
_entity_poly.pdbx_seq_one_letter_code
_entity_poly.pdbx_strand_id
1 'polypeptide(L)'
;MSSRKIASLVQSGHDPPEEGEEKEKEEEIKTTGVGALAGMIVGGMIGLALGPLGVVLGGLLGAIIGDQMEYQKLLEEKQKGKKFARKKA
;
A
#
# COMPACT_ATOMS: atom_id res chain seq x y z
N MET A 1 18.04 38.14 5.06
CA MET A 1 17.90 36.72 5.42
C MET A 1 16.42 36.37 5.33
N SER A 2 16.04 35.53 4.37
CA SER A 2 14.65 35.38 3.93
C SER A 2 13.87 34.41 4.81
N SER A 3 12.76 34.91 5.39
CA SER A 3 11.82 34.21 6.29
C SER A 3 11.16 32.95 5.72
N ARG A 4 11.47 32.58 4.48
CA ARG A 4 10.98 31.36 3.83
C ARG A 4 11.61 30.08 4.37
N LYS A 5 12.76 30.18 5.06
CA LYS A 5 13.50 29.01 5.58
C LYS A 5 12.90 28.41 6.86
N ILE A 6 12.08 29.18 7.59
CA ILE A 6 11.47 28.73 8.86
C ILE A 6 10.19 27.92 8.58
N ALA A 7 9.44 28.27 7.54
CA ALA A 7 8.23 27.55 7.14
C ALA A 7 8.52 26.07 6.76
N SER A 8 9.69 25.80 6.16
CA SER A 8 10.09 24.44 5.78
C SER A 8 10.54 23.55 6.94
N LEU A 9 10.84 24.12 8.11
CA LEU A 9 11.26 23.37 9.31
C LEU A 9 10.07 22.92 10.17
N VAL A 10 8.90 23.54 10.01
CA VAL A 10 7.68 23.18 10.76
C VAL A 10 6.97 21.98 10.14
N GLN A 11 7.25 21.66 8.88
CA GLN A 11 6.58 20.57 8.16
C GLN A 11 7.26 19.20 8.32
N SER A 12 8.44 19.14 8.94
CA SER A 12 9.24 17.93 9.18
C SER A 12 8.94 17.30 10.56
N GLY A 13 7.66 17.15 10.90
CA GLY A 13 7.23 16.82 12.25
C GLY A 13 6.13 15.76 12.36
N HIS A 14 5.91 14.94 11.33
CA HIS A 14 5.01 13.79 11.45
C HIS A 14 5.23 12.73 10.37
N ASP A 15 6.43 12.14 10.34
CA ASP A 15 6.64 10.90 9.60
C ASP A 15 6.61 9.74 10.62
N PRO A 16 5.63 8.81 10.55
CA PRO A 16 5.76 7.52 11.21
C PRO A 16 6.95 6.77 10.59
N PRO A 17 7.58 5.82 11.31
CA PRO A 17 8.81 5.18 10.85
C PRO A 17 8.50 4.26 9.66
N GLU A 18 8.76 4.75 8.44
CA GLU A 18 8.98 3.89 7.29
C GLU A 18 10.43 3.41 7.31
N GLU A 19 10.64 2.21 7.86
CA GLU A 19 11.77 1.37 7.50
C GLU A 19 11.44 0.65 6.19
N GLY A 20 12.18 0.92 5.13
CA GLY A 20 12.03 0.21 3.86
C GLY A 20 12.96 0.76 2.79
N GLU A 21 14.10 0.10 2.64
CA GLU A 21 15.25 0.49 1.84
C GLU A 21 14.95 0.73 0.34
N GLU A 22 15.60 1.75 -0.21
CA GLU A 22 15.69 2.01 -1.64
C GLU A 22 16.40 0.85 -2.39
N LYS A 23 15.74 0.27 -3.41
CA LYS A 23 16.27 0.02 -4.78
C LYS A 23 15.49 -1.11 -5.45
N GLU A 24 14.77 -0.79 -6.52
CA GLU A 24 15.02 -1.28 -7.89
C GLU A 24 13.93 -0.77 -8.83
N LYS A 25 14.32 -0.45 -10.06
CA LYS A 25 13.41 -0.07 -11.14
C LYS A 25 12.60 -1.30 -11.58
N GLU A 26 11.58 -1.66 -10.82
CA GLU A 26 10.49 -2.48 -11.34
C GLU A 26 9.39 -1.54 -11.84
N GLU A 27 8.74 -1.90 -12.95
CA GLU A 27 7.58 -1.18 -13.45
C GLU A 27 6.59 -1.01 -12.29
N GLU A 28 6.46 0.22 -11.80
CA GLU A 28 5.65 0.56 -10.63
C GLU A 28 4.19 0.23 -10.98
N ILE A 29 3.79 -1.02 -10.74
CA ILE A 29 2.40 -1.44 -10.75
C ILE A 29 1.83 -0.76 -9.52
N LYS A 30 1.38 0.47 -9.73
CA LYS A 30 0.68 1.25 -8.72
C LYS A 30 -0.57 0.48 -8.33
N THR A 31 -0.48 -0.23 -7.22
CA THR A 31 -1.67 -0.66 -6.50
C THR A 31 -2.39 0.60 -6.03
N THR A 32 -3.71 0.57 -5.99
CA THR A 32 -4.51 1.70 -5.50
C THR A 32 -4.44 1.80 -3.97
N GLY A 33 -3.84 0.81 -3.30
CA GLY A 33 -3.74 0.71 -1.85
C GLY A 33 -5.07 0.33 -1.18
N VAL A 34 -6.14 0.13 -1.96
CA VAL A 34 -7.47 -0.23 -1.44
C VAL A 34 -7.43 -1.63 -0.84
N GLY A 35 -6.68 -2.56 -1.47
CA GLY A 35 -6.45 -3.90 -0.95
C GLY A 35 -5.75 -3.85 0.41
N ALA A 36 -4.69 -3.04 0.53
CA ALA A 36 -3.96 -2.86 1.77
C ALA A 36 -4.86 -2.30 2.89
N LEU A 37 -5.62 -1.24 2.61
CA LEU A 37 -6.51 -0.61 3.58
C LEU A 37 -7.63 -1.57 4.03
N ALA A 38 -8.29 -2.25 3.09
CA ALA A 38 -9.33 -3.22 3.40
C ALA A 38 -8.77 -4.40 4.19
N GLY A 39 -7.61 -4.91 3.79
CA GLY A 39 -6.89 -5.97 4.49
C GLY A 39 -6.53 -5.57 5.91
N MET A 40 -6.03 -4.34 6.12
CA MET A 40 -5.71 -3.81 7.43
C MET A 40 -6.94 -3.73 8.35
N ILE A 41 -8.07 -3.24 7.84
CA ILE A 41 -9.31 -3.13 8.62
C ILE A 41 -9.80 -4.53 9.02
N VAL A 42 -9.88 -5.47 8.08
CA VAL A 42 -10.36 -6.83 8.36
C VAL A 42 -9.39 -7.56 9.29
N GLY A 43 -8.09 -7.47 9.04
CA GLY A 43 -7.05 -8.09 9.87
C GLY A 43 -7.01 -7.51 11.29
N GLY A 44 -7.18 -6.19 11.42
CA GLY A 44 -7.29 -5.51 12.71
C GLY A 44 -8.54 -5.93 13.48
N MET A 45 -9.69 -6.06 12.80
CA MET A 45 -10.92 -6.56 13.42
C MET A 45 -10.79 -8.00 13.95
N ILE A 46 -10.13 -8.88 13.19
CA ILE A 46 -9.83 -10.24 13.65
C ILE A 46 -8.87 -10.20 14.85
N GLY A 47 -7.88 -9.31 14.78
CA GLY A 47 -6.88 -9.08 15.82
C GLY A 47 -7.46 -8.61 17.17
N LEU A 48 -8.64 -7.99 17.19
CA LEU A 48 -9.30 -7.55 18.43
C LEU A 48 -9.53 -8.70 19.42
N ALA A 49 -9.73 -9.93 18.92
CA ALA A 49 -9.91 -11.10 19.78
C ALA A 49 -8.66 -11.44 20.61
N LEU A 50 -7.48 -11.00 20.16
CA LEU A 50 -6.18 -11.24 20.81
C LEU A 50 -5.65 -9.99 21.55
N GLY A 51 -6.46 -8.91 21.60
CA GLY A 51 -6.09 -7.65 22.25
C GLY A 51 -5.24 -6.70 21.37
N PRO A 52 -4.66 -5.64 21.96
CA PRO A 52 -4.01 -4.56 21.20
C PRO A 52 -2.89 -5.04 20.27
N LEU A 53 -2.06 -5.98 20.74
CA LEU A 53 -0.99 -6.55 19.93
C LEU A 53 -1.54 -7.35 18.74
N GLY A 54 -2.66 -8.04 18.93
CA GLY A 54 -3.36 -8.75 17.87
C GLY A 54 -3.90 -7.83 16.78
N VAL A 55 -4.42 -6.66 17.15
CA VAL A 55 -4.89 -5.64 16.19
C VAL A 55 -3.73 -5.13 15.33
N VAL A 56 -2.58 -4.84 15.94
CA VAL A 56 -1.40 -4.34 15.22
C VAL A 56 -0.86 -5.39 14.26
N LEU A 57 -0.63 -6.61 14.73
CA LEU A 57 -0.12 -7.71 13.91
C LEU A 57 -1.13 -8.15 12.84
N GLY A 58 -2.40 -8.23 13.20
CA GLY A 58 -3.49 -8.57 12.29
C GLY A 58 -3.66 -7.51 11.20
N GLY A 59 -3.60 -6.22 11.57
CA GLY A 59 -3.67 -5.11 10.62
C GLY A 59 -2.51 -5.10 9.64
N LEU A 60 -1.27 -5.28 10.13
CA LEU A 60 -0.07 -5.35 9.28
C LEU A 60 -0.12 -6.53 8.31
N LEU A 61 -0.40 -7.74 8.80
CA LEU A 61 -0.50 -8.93 7.96
C LEU A 61 -1.65 -8.83 6.96
N GLY A 62 -2.80 -8.30 7.40
CA GLY A 62 -3.95 -8.05 6.56
C GLY A 62 -3.62 -7.06 5.44
N ALA A 63 -2.90 -5.98 5.75
CA ALA A 63 -2.48 -4.98 4.77
C ALA A 63 -1.57 -5.59 3.69
N ILE A 64 -0.54 -6.34 4.10
CA ILE A 64 0.41 -6.99 3.18
C ILE A 64 -0.31 -7.98 2.24
N ILE A 65 -1.20 -8.81 2.78
CA ILE A 65 -1.96 -9.78 1.99
C ILE A 65 -2.91 -9.04 1.04
N GLY A 66 -3.60 -8.01 1.54
CA GLY A 66 -4.53 -7.22 0.75
C GLY A 66 -3.87 -6.50 -0.41
N ASP A 67 -2.68 -5.92 -0.20
CA ASP A 67 -1.89 -5.28 -1.24
C ASP A 67 -1.45 -6.28 -2.32
N GLN A 68 -0.94 -7.45 -1.92
CA GLN A 68 -0.54 -8.49 -2.86
C GLN A 68 -1.72 -9.02 -3.69
N MET A 69 -2.91 -9.16 -3.08
CA MET A 69 -4.11 -9.54 -3.81
C MET A 69 -4.51 -8.50 -4.86
N GLU A 70 -4.33 -7.22 -4.55
CA GLU A 70 -4.61 -6.13 -5.49
C GLU A 70 -3.61 -6.10 -6.65
N TYR A 71 -2.32 -6.27 -6.33
CA TYR A 71 -1.24 -6.37 -7.31
C TYR A 71 -1.50 -7.47 -8.34
N GLN A 72 -1.90 -8.65 -7.89
CA GLN A 72 -2.23 -9.78 -8.77
C GLN A 72 -3.46 -9.50 -9.66
N LYS A 73 -4.45 -8.78 -9.13
CA LYS A 73 -5.67 -8.43 -9.87
C LYS A 73 -5.37 -7.46 -11.02
N LEU A 74 -4.49 -6.48 -10.78
CA LEU A 74 -4.02 -5.54 -11.81
C LEU A 74 -3.23 -6.25 -12.92
N LEU A 75 -2.43 -7.25 -12.57
CA LEU A 75 -1.70 -8.08 -13.53
C LEU A 75 -2.64 -8.92 -14.40
N GLU A 76 -3.68 -9.51 -13.82
CA GLU A 76 -4.69 -10.25 -14.58
C GLU A 76 -5.50 -9.35 -15.54
N GLU A 77 -5.89 -8.15 -15.10
CA GLU A 77 -6.65 -7.22 -15.93
C GLU A 77 -5.83 -6.74 -17.14
N LYS A 78 -4.54 -6.44 -16.94
CA LYS A 78 -3.63 -6.08 -18.04
C LYS A 78 -3.50 -7.20 -19.07
N GLN A 79 -3.51 -8.47 -18.65
CA GLN A 79 -3.44 -9.61 -19.58
C GLN A 79 -4.76 -9.84 -20.34
N LYS A 80 -5.91 -9.68 -19.66
CA LYS A 80 -7.23 -9.81 -20.30
C LYS A 80 -7.44 -8.70 -21.34
N GLY A 81 -7.07 -7.45 -21.05
CA GLY A 81 -7.19 -6.33 -21.99
C GLY A 81 -6.38 -6.53 -23.28
N LYS A 82 -5.12 -7.00 -23.18
CA LYS A 82 -4.26 -7.25 -24.35
C LYS A 82 -4.78 -8.36 -25.27
N LYS A 83 -5.39 -9.42 -24.71
CA LYS A 83 -5.99 -10.51 -25.51
C LYS A 83 -7.22 -10.05 -26.29
N PHE A 84 -8.05 -9.19 -25.71
CA PHE A 84 -9.21 -8.63 -26.41
C PHE A 84 -8.82 -7.64 -27.52
N ALA A 85 -7.77 -6.83 -27.30
CA ALA A 85 -7.26 -5.92 -28.33
C ALA A 85 -6.72 -6.66 -29.57
N ARG A 86 -5.99 -7.77 -29.38
CA ARG A 86 -5.47 -8.60 -30.48
C ARG A 86 -6.54 -9.35 -31.28
N LYS A 87 -7.72 -9.62 -30.70
CA LYS A 87 -8.81 -10.35 -31.38
C LYS A 87 -9.70 -9.43 -32.21
N LYS A 88 -9.56 -8.11 -32.06
CA LYS A 88 -10.34 -7.08 -32.79
C LYS A 88 -9.58 -6.42 -33.94
N ALA A 89 -8.29 -6.72 -34.10
CA ALA A 89 -7.46 -6.33 -35.25
C ALA A 89 -7.40 -7.49 -36.24
#